data_AF-A0AAN5I069-F1
#
_entry.id   AF-A0AAN5I069-F1
#
_cell.length_a   1.000
_cell.length_b   1.000
_cell.length_c   1.000
_cell.angle_alpha   90.00
_cell.angle_beta   90.00
_cell.angle_gamma   90.00
#
_symmetry.space_group_name_H-M   'P 1'
#
loop_
_entity.id
_entity.type
_entity.pdbx_description
1 polymer ?
#
loop_
_entity_poly.entity_id
_entity_poly.type
_entity_poly.pdbx_seq_one_letter_code
_entity_poly.pdbx_strand_id
1 'polypeptide(L)'
;SHPSHLPQPLNMKVLIVLAALIGASLATDCLKCICNKESNCQPVGCVQDVGSLSCGYYMIKSPYYQDCGEPGKKSGESLDSAWKRCANDYNCSSGCVQAYVKRYKSKCPNKGTCEQMSRLHNGGASLATDCLKCICNKESGCKPVGCKQDAGSLSCGYYMIKSLYYTDCGEPGKKSGESHDTAWKRCADDYNCSSGCVQAYVKKYKNKCPNKGTCEQMSRLHNGGPNGCSNSNTVSYWNSIK
;
A
#
# COMPACT_ATOMS: atom_id res chain seq x y z
N SER A 1 -46.23 -49.37 -27.72
CA SER A 1 -45.61 -48.12 -28.23
C SER A 1 -45.79 -47.03 -27.18
N HIS A 2 -44.76 -46.77 -26.38
CA HIS A 2 -44.72 -45.66 -25.43
C HIS A 2 -43.54 -44.77 -25.84
N PRO A 3 -43.72 -43.46 -26.04
CA PRO A 3 -42.61 -42.57 -26.34
C PRO A 3 -41.87 -42.19 -25.05
N SER A 4 -40.57 -42.46 -25.06
CA SER A 4 -39.59 -42.01 -24.06
C SER A 4 -39.39 -40.49 -24.14
N HIS A 5 -39.73 -39.76 -23.08
CA HIS A 5 -39.36 -38.36 -22.91
C HIS A 5 -37.90 -38.23 -22.45
N LEU A 6 -37.05 -37.61 -23.28
CA LEU A 6 -35.76 -37.09 -22.88
C LEU A 6 -35.94 -35.79 -22.08
N PRO A 7 -35.20 -35.55 -20.98
CA PRO A 7 -35.19 -34.27 -20.30
C PRO A 7 -34.37 -33.25 -21.10
N GLN A 8 -34.93 -32.05 -21.29
CA GLN A 8 -34.24 -30.91 -21.90
C GLN A 8 -33.14 -30.35 -20.98
N PRO A 9 -32.05 -29.77 -21.52
CA PRO A 9 -30.96 -29.22 -20.72
C PRO A 9 -31.42 -27.96 -19.96
N LEU A 10 -31.19 -27.95 -18.64
CA LEU A 10 -31.45 -26.80 -17.79
C LEU A 10 -30.59 -25.60 -18.24
N ASN A 11 -31.26 -24.47 -18.43
CA ASN A 11 -30.74 -23.17 -18.83
C ASN A 11 -29.54 -22.72 -17.96
N MET A 12 -28.33 -22.75 -18.53
CA MET A 12 -27.11 -22.19 -17.93
C MET A 12 -27.10 -20.66 -18.00
N LYS A 13 -28.01 -20.01 -17.26
CA LYS A 13 -28.07 -18.54 -17.12
C LYS A 13 -28.07 -18.03 -15.68
N VAL A 14 -28.00 -18.92 -14.68
CA VAL A 14 -28.15 -18.53 -13.25
C VAL A 14 -26.79 -18.31 -12.53
N LEU A 15 -25.68 -18.78 -13.09
CA LEU A 15 -24.37 -18.74 -12.41
C LEU A 15 -23.66 -17.37 -12.38
N ILE A 16 -23.95 -16.48 -13.34
CA ILE A 16 -23.26 -15.17 -13.42
C ILE A 16 -23.80 -14.17 -12.37
N VAL A 17 -25.08 -14.30 -11.98
CA VAL A 17 -25.72 -13.37 -11.04
C VAL A 17 -25.24 -13.61 -9.60
N LEU A 18 -25.00 -14.87 -9.20
CA LEU A 18 -24.51 -15.18 -7.86
C LEU A 18 -23.09 -14.63 -7.59
N ALA A 19 -22.18 -14.73 -8.55
CA ALA A 19 -20.81 -14.23 -8.39
C ALA A 19 -20.77 -12.69 -8.23
N ALA A 20 -21.64 -11.96 -8.93
CA ALA A 20 -21.78 -10.51 -8.78
C ALA A 20 -22.37 -10.13 -7.40
N LEU A 21 -23.35 -10.90 -6.90
CA LEU A 21 -23.96 -10.68 -5.58
C LEU A 21 -22.97 -10.93 -4.44
N ILE A 22 -22.15 -12.00 -4.53
CA ILE A 22 -21.11 -12.32 -3.53
C ILE A 22 -19.96 -11.27 -3.57
N GLY A 23 -19.62 -10.75 -4.75
CA GLY A 23 -18.64 -9.68 -4.90
C GLY A 23 -19.11 -8.33 -4.32
N ALA A 24 -20.40 -8.03 -4.45
CA ALA A 24 -21.02 -6.84 -3.86
C ALA A 24 -21.10 -6.93 -2.32
N SER A 25 -21.46 -8.10 -1.77
CA SER A 25 -21.60 -8.30 -0.32
C SER A 25 -20.27 -8.19 0.43
N LEU A 26 -19.18 -8.71 -0.14
CA LEU A 26 -17.83 -8.59 0.44
C LEU A 26 -17.27 -7.17 0.37
N ALA A 27 -17.62 -6.41 -0.68
CA ALA A 27 -17.24 -5.01 -0.81
C ALA A 27 -17.99 -4.11 0.21
N THR A 28 -19.24 -4.45 0.55
CA THR A 28 -20.04 -3.72 1.56
C THR A 28 -19.54 -3.93 2.99
N ASP A 29 -19.09 -5.13 3.35
CA ASP A 29 -18.53 -5.38 4.69
C ASP A 29 -17.21 -4.65 4.90
N CYS A 30 -16.36 -4.59 3.86
CA CYS A 30 -15.08 -3.91 3.95
C CYS A 30 -15.22 -2.40 4.15
N LEU A 31 -16.05 -1.75 3.33
CA LEU A 31 -16.32 -0.31 3.45
C LEU A 31 -16.83 0.03 4.84
N LYS A 32 -17.70 -0.79 5.42
CA LYS A 32 -18.20 -0.60 6.78
C LYS A 32 -17.10 -0.67 7.82
N CYS A 33 -16.16 -1.60 7.71
CA CYS A 33 -15.00 -1.68 8.60
C CYS A 33 -14.10 -0.45 8.49
N ILE A 34 -13.80 0.01 7.27
CA ILE A 34 -12.99 1.22 7.06
C ILE A 34 -13.72 2.43 7.64
N CYS A 35 -14.98 2.62 7.31
CA CYS A 35 -15.82 3.71 7.82
C CYS A 35 -15.84 3.75 9.36
N ASN A 36 -16.04 2.60 10.01
CA ASN A 36 -15.98 2.48 11.47
C ASN A 36 -14.60 2.84 12.02
N LYS A 37 -13.53 2.42 11.36
CA LYS A 37 -12.16 2.72 11.80
C LYS A 37 -11.82 4.20 11.69
N GLU A 38 -12.24 4.86 10.61
CA GLU A 38 -11.90 6.25 10.31
C GLU A 38 -12.72 7.24 11.13
N SER A 39 -14.02 7.00 11.30
CA SER A 39 -14.91 7.99 11.92
C SER A 39 -16.00 7.41 12.81
N ASN A 40 -15.90 6.14 13.22
CA ASN A 40 -17.03 5.37 13.76
C ASN A 40 -18.25 5.40 12.82
N CYS A 41 -17.96 5.51 11.52
CA CYS A 41 -18.91 5.68 10.45
C CYS A 41 -19.90 6.83 10.66
N GLN A 42 -19.37 7.99 11.06
CA GLN A 42 -20.10 9.24 11.22
C GLN A 42 -19.56 10.35 10.29
N PRO A 43 -20.40 11.34 9.92
CA PRO A 43 -19.97 12.50 9.15
C PRO A 43 -19.28 13.53 10.06
N VAL A 44 -18.00 13.28 10.38
CA VAL A 44 -17.25 14.07 11.38
C VAL A 44 -16.79 15.46 10.91
N GLY A 45 -17.24 15.93 9.74
CA GLY A 45 -16.74 17.19 9.17
C GLY A 45 -15.31 17.03 8.69
N CYS A 46 -14.47 18.06 8.87
CA CYS A 46 -13.05 17.99 8.50
C CYS A 46 -12.19 18.23 9.73
N VAL A 47 -11.18 17.37 9.91
CA VAL A 47 -10.23 17.47 11.01
C VAL A 47 -8.81 17.49 10.47
N GLN A 48 -7.91 18.14 11.22
CA GLN A 48 -6.49 18.20 10.87
C GLN A 48 -5.84 16.83 11.11
N ASP A 49 -5.21 16.29 10.08
CA ASP A 49 -4.63 14.94 10.08
C ASP A 49 -3.36 14.88 9.21
N VAL A 50 -2.22 14.69 9.87
CA VAL A 50 -0.87 14.67 9.28
C VAL A 50 -0.67 15.81 8.27
N GLY A 51 -0.68 17.05 8.77
CA GLY A 51 -0.32 18.24 7.99
C GLY A 51 -1.36 18.71 6.96
N SER A 52 -2.53 18.06 6.86
CA SER A 52 -3.62 18.45 5.95
C SER A 52 -4.99 18.11 6.55
N LEU A 53 -6.07 18.64 5.98
CA LEU A 53 -7.43 18.24 6.38
C LEU A 53 -7.82 16.87 5.78
N SER A 54 -8.45 16.05 6.61
CA SER A 54 -9.14 14.80 6.27
C SER A 54 -10.62 14.94 6.64
N CYS A 55 -11.55 14.52 5.78
CA CYS A 55 -12.98 14.79 5.97
C CYS A 55 -13.90 13.57 5.93
N GLY A 56 -14.96 13.63 6.73
CA GLY A 56 -16.19 12.84 6.62
C GLY A 56 -16.06 11.37 6.99
N TYR A 57 -16.93 10.54 6.43
CA TYR A 57 -17.10 9.12 6.82
C TYR A 57 -15.83 8.27 6.70
N TYR A 58 -14.94 8.65 5.80
CA TYR A 58 -13.74 7.90 5.46
C TYR A 58 -12.49 8.79 5.54
N MET A 59 -12.53 9.92 6.26
CA MET A 59 -11.36 10.79 6.44
C MET A 59 -10.62 11.13 5.12
N ILE A 60 -11.39 11.39 4.07
CA ILE A 60 -10.89 11.58 2.70
C ILE A 60 -10.16 12.93 2.62
N LYS A 61 -8.93 12.92 2.12
CA LYS A 61 -8.16 14.14 1.79
C LYS A 61 -8.50 14.66 0.39
N SER A 62 -8.35 15.96 0.15
CA SER A 62 -8.67 16.60 -1.15
C SER A 62 -8.01 15.90 -2.37
N PRO A 63 -6.71 15.54 -2.36
CA PRO A 63 -6.09 14.81 -3.48
C PRO A 63 -6.71 13.43 -3.74
N TYR A 64 -7.17 12.73 -2.71
CA TYR A 64 -7.85 11.45 -2.84
C TYR A 64 -9.19 11.63 -3.59
N TYR A 65 -9.93 12.70 -3.27
CA TYR A 65 -11.19 13.03 -3.95
C TYR A 65 -11.00 13.36 -5.43
N GLN A 66 -9.94 14.09 -5.78
CA GLN A 66 -9.57 14.34 -7.17
C GLN A 66 -9.30 13.03 -7.91
N ASP A 67 -8.53 12.14 -7.28
CA ASP A 67 -8.15 10.86 -7.89
C ASP A 67 -9.32 9.89 -8.04
N CYS A 68 -10.33 9.95 -7.18
CA CYS A 68 -11.55 9.16 -7.32
C CYS A 68 -12.53 9.73 -8.36
N GLY A 69 -12.17 10.83 -9.05
CA GLY A 69 -12.93 11.40 -10.15
C GLY A 69 -13.91 12.50 -9.74
N GLU A 70 -13.72 13.11 -8.58
CA GLU A 70 -14.52 14.26 -8.10
C GLU A 70 -16.05 14.00 -8.11
N PRO A 71 -16.53 12.87 -7.56
CA PRO A 71 -17.94 12.52 -7.63
C PRO A 71 -18.84 13.59 -7.01
N GLY A 72 -19.93 13.91 -7.70
CA GLY A 72 -20.94 14.87 -7.24
C GLY A 72 -20.53 16.34 -7.32
N LYS A 73 -19.36 16.68 -7.88
CA LYS A 73 -18.95 18.08 -8.13
C LYS A 73 -19.83 18.72 -9.20
N LYS A 74 -20.41 19.88 -8.91
CA LYS A 74 -21.28 20.63 -9.82
C LYS A 74 -20.47 21.58 -10.70
N SER A 75 -21.04 21.95 -11.85
CA SER A 75 -20.46 23.01 -12.69
C SER A 75 -20.39 24.33 -11.91
N GLY A 76 -19.25 25.02 -11.97
CA GLY A 76 -18.98 26.25 -11.22
C GLY A 76 -18.68 26.06 -9.72
N GLU A 77 -18.79 24.85 -9.17
CA GLU A 77 -18.46 24.58 -7.77
C GLU A 77 -16.94 24.44 -7.57
N SER A 78 -16.44 25.00 -6.45
CA SER A 78 -15.04 24.84 -6.06
C SER A 78 -14.73 23.38 -5.71
N LEU A 79 -13.49 22.96 -5.93
CA LEU A 79 -13.03 21.63 -5.53
C LEU A 79 -13.19 21.39 -4.03
N ASP A 80 -12.83 22.39 -3.21
CA ASP A 80 -12.90 22.31 -1.75
C ASP A 80 -14.33 22.10 -1.25
N SER A 81 -15.29 22.85 -1.79
CA SER A 81 -16.71 22.71 -1.44
C SER A 81 -17.27 21.35 -1.86
N ALA A 82 -16.96 20.90 -3.09
CA ALA A 82 -17.42 19.62 -3.60
C ALA A 82 -16.85 18.43 -2.81
N TRP A 83 -15.54 18.47 -2.51
CA TRP A 83 -14.85 17.47 -1.71
C TRP A 83 -15.45 17.34 -0.32
N LYS A 84 -15.57 18.45 0.43
CA LYS A 84 -16.11 18.43 1.80
C LYS A 84 -17.55 17.92 1.84
N ARG A 85 -18.37 18.33 0.88
CA ARG A 85 -19.75 17.87 0.74
C ARG A 85 -19.82 16.38 0.43
N CYS A 86 -19.01 15.89 -0.52
CA CYS A 86 -18.98 14.47 -0.85
C CYS A 86 -18.44 13.61 0.30
N ALA A 87 -17.41 14.07 1.01
CA ALA A 87 -16.82 13.36 2.13
C ALA A 87 -17.82 13.13 3.28
N ASN A 88 -18.70 14.12 3.54
CA ASN A 88 -19.76 14.04 4.54
C ASN A 88 -21.05 13.38 4.04
N ASP A 89 -21.11 12.90 2.80
CA ASP A 89 -22.23 12.12 2.27
C ASP A 89 -21.80 10.64 2.17
N TYR A 90 -22.50 9.75 2.86
CA TYR A 90 -22.08 8.34 2.96
C TYR A 90 -22.00 7.66 1.59
N ASN A 91 -22.97 7.92 0.70
CA ASN A 91 -23.03 7.29 -0.62
C ASN A 91 -21.94 7.84 -1.56
N CYS A 92 -21.75 9.15 -1.57
CA CYS A 92 -20.72 9.82 -2.37
C CYS A 92 -19.31 9.38 -1.93
N SER A 93 -19.04 9.42 -0.62
CA SER A 93 -17.75 9.01 -0.06
C SER A 93 -17.46 7.52 -0.26
N SER A 94 -18.46 6.64 -0.09
CA SER A 94 -18.31 5.21 -0.40
C SER A 94 -18.00 4.98 -1.88
N GLY A 95 -18.71 5.67 -2.78
CA GLY A 95 -18.46 5.62 -4.22
C GLY A 95 -17.06 6.14 -4.59
N CYS A 96 -16.59 7.20 -3.91
CA CYS A 96 -15.24 7.72 -4.08
C CYS A 96 -14.18 6.68 -3.65
N VAL A 97 -14.32 6.03 -2.50
CA VAL A 97 -13.38 4.97 -2.07
C VAL A 97 -13.34 3.83 -3.08
N GLN A 98 -14.50 3.37 -3.55
CA GLN A 98 -14.57 2.32 -4.57
C GLN A 98 -13.92 2.73 -5.90
N ALA A 99 -14.15 3.96 -6.36
CA ALA A 99 -13.55 4.49 -7.58
C ALA A 99 -12.03 4.62 -7.47
N TYR A 100 -11.54 5.11 -6.32
CA TYR A 100 -10.12 5.19 -6.02
C TYR A 100 -9.45 3.81 -6.03
N VAL A 101 -10.07 2.83 -5.35
CA VAL A 101 -9.58 1.46 -5.33
C VAL A 101 -9.60 0.86 -6.72
N LYS A 102 -10.68 1.06 -7.50
CA LYS A 102 -10.77 0.59 -8.89
C LYS A 102 -9.65 1.18 -9.76
N ARG A 103 -9.30 2.45 -9.56
CA ARG A 103 -8.22 3.14 -10.28
C ARG A 103 -6.84 2.56 -9.98
N TYR A 104 -6.61 2.12 -8.74
CA TYR A 104 -5.26 1.72 -8.29
C TYR A 104 -5.08 0.22 -7.98
N LYS A 105 -6.15 -0.59 -7.98
CA LYS A 105 -6.09 -2.03 -7.64
C LYS A 105 -5.15 -2.87 -8.53
N SER A 106 -4.96 -2.51 -9.79
CA SER A 106 -4.03 -3.23 -10.68
C SER A 106 -2.56 -3.01 -10.32
N LYS A 107 -2.28 -2.04 -9.44
CA LYS A 107 -0.94 -1.72 -8.98
C LYS A 107 -0.52 -2.44 -7.69
N CYS A 108 -1.41 -3.23 -7.07
CA CYS A 108 -1.07 -4.13 -5.94
C CYS A 108 -1.31 -5.59 -6.36
N PRO A 109 -0.30 -6.47 -6.34
CA PRO A 109 -0.52 -7.89 -6.59
C PRO A 109 -1.22 -8.58 -5.40
N ASN A 110 -2.29 -9.31 -5.73
CA ASN A 110 -3.02 -10.35 -4.98
C ASN A 110 -2.95 -10.35 -3.45
N LYS A 111 -3.72 -9.45 -2.82
CA LYS A 111 -4.30 -9.65 -1.50
C LYS A 111 -5.82 -9.58 -1.59
N GLY A 112 -6.54 -10.27 -0.70
CA GLY A 112 -8.02 -10.31 -0.73
C GLY A 112 -8.63 -8.92 -0.86
N THR A 113 -9.81 -8.83 -1.48
CA THR A 113 -10.43 -7.55 -1.93
C THR A 113 -10.50 -6.50 -0.82
N CYS A 114 -10.78 -6.90 0.43
CA CYS A 114 -10.84 -5.95 1.54
C CYS A 114 -9.46 -5.49 2.04
N GLU A 115 -8.50 -6.40 2.21
CA GLU A 115 -7.14 -6.02 2.64
C GLU A 115 -6.52 -5.04 1.64
N GLN A 116 -6.72 -5.28 0.35
CA GLN A 116 -6.29 -4.37 -0.70
C GLN A 116 -6.99 -3.00 -0.59
N MET A 117 -8.31 -2.99 -0.42
CA MET A 117 -9.11 -1.77 -0.28
C MET A 117 -8.68 -0.92 0.92
N SER A 118 -8.50 -1.52 2.10
CA SER A 118 -8.08 -0.80 3.31
C SER A 118 -6.67 -0.20 3.18
N ARG A 119 -5.74 -0.91 2.53
CA ARG A 119 -4.38 -0.42 2.27
C ARG A 119 -4.38 0.76 1.30
N LEU A 120 -5.16 0.67 0.23
CA LEU A 120 -5.35 1.74 -0.75
C LEU A 120 -6.00 2.98 -0.14
N HIS A 121 -6.93 2.77 0.78
CA HIS A 121 -7.61 3.85 1.48
C HIS A 121 -6.67 4.59 2.44
N ASN A 122 -6.09 3.90 3.41
CA ASN A 122 -5.27 4.51 4.46
C ASN A 122 -3.91 5.02 3.94
N GLY A 123 -3.36 4.37 2.92
CA GLY A 123 -2.04 4.68 2.40
C GLY A 123 -2.01 5.45 1.07
N GLY A 124 -3.15 5.55 0.38
CA GLY A 124 -3.20 6.12 -0.96
C GLY A 124 -2.45 5.30 -2.01
N ALA A 125 -2.40 5.86 -3.23
CA ALA A 125 -1.81 5.24 -4.41
C ALA A 125 -0.31 4.99 -4.27
N SER A 126 0.39 5.80 -3.47
CA SER A 126 1.83 5.63 -3.18
C SER A 126 2.09 4.42 -2.29
N LEU A 127 1.30 4.21 -1.22
CA LEU A 127 1.47 3.07 -0.30
C LEU A 127 0.91 1.76 -0.87
N ALA A 128 0.00 1.84 -1.84
CA ALA A 128 -0.54 0.69 -2.57
C ALA A 128 0.36 0.23 -3.72
N THR A 129 1.31 1.06 -4.15
CA THR A 129 2.41 0.69 -5.06
C THR A 129 3.70 0.28 -4.34
N ASP A 130 3.68 0.15 -3.02
CA ASP A 130 4.92 0.11 -2.25
C ASP A 130 5.66 -1.22 -2.40
N CYS A 131 6.55 -1.23 -3.39
CA CYS A 131 7.74 -2.06 -3.43
C CYS A 131 8.38 -2.21 -2.05
N LEU A 132 8.43 -1.09 -1.32
CA LEU A 132 8.92 -1.00 0.03
C LEU A 132 8.14 -1.92 0.99
N LYS A 133 6.81 -1.96 0.93
CA LYS A 133 6.01 -2.87 1.74
C LYS A 133 6.22 -4.34 1.37
N CYS A 134 6.39 -4.65 0.08
CA CYS A 134 6.71 -6.01 -0.35
C CYS A 134 8.08 -6.46 0.17
N ILE A 135 9.08 -5.60 0.08
CA ILE A 135 10.41 -5.82 0.68
C ILE A 135 10.26 -6.02 2.19
N CYS A 136 9.57 -5.12 2.89
CA CYS A 136 9.32 -5.21 4.33
C CYS A 136 8.70 -6.57 4.74
N ASN A 137 7.67 -7.03 4.01
CA ASN A 137 7.04 -8.33 4.25
C ASN A 137 8.01 -9.49 3.98
N LYS A 138 8.80 -9.40 2.92
CA LYS A 138 9.80 -10.41 2.55
C LYS A 138 10.89 -10.54 3.61
N GLU A 139 11.36 -9.42 4.13
CA GLU A 139 12.49 -9.35 5.07
C GLU A 139 12.08 -9.77 6.49
N SER A 140 10.92 -9.34 6.98
CA SER A 140 10.57 -9.51 8.40
C SER A 140 9.10 -9.87 8.67
N GLY A 141 8.29 -10.13 7.63
CA GLY A 141 6.84 -10.10 7.76
C GLY A 141 6.31 -8.69 8.08
N CYS A 142 7.14 -7.68 7.78
CA CYS A 142 6.98 -6.28 8.11
C CYS A 142 6.70 -6.01 9.59
N LYS A 143 7.61 -6.50 10.44
CA LYS A 143 7.60 -6.37 11.89
C LYS A 143 8.98 -5.93 12.40
N PRO A 144 9.06 -5.26 13.56
CA PRO A 144 10.35 -4.94 14.19
C PRO A 144 10.89 -6.21 14.87
N VAL A 145 11.74 -6.95 14.16
CA VAL A 145 12.24 -8.27 14.59
C VAL A 145 13.56 -8.20 15.35
N GLY A 146 14.04 -7.00 15.69
CA GLY A 146 15.38 -6.82 16.25
C GLY A 146 16.47 -7.22 15.25
N CYS A 147 17.66 -7.55 15.75
CA CYS A 147 18.79 -7.95 14.93
C CYS A 147 18.97 -9.47 14.90
N LYS A 148 19.25 -10.02 13.71
CA LYS A 148 19.54 -11.43 13.52
C LYS A 148 20.83 -11.61 12.72
N GLN A 149 21.52 -12.71 12.97
CA GLN A 149 22.69 -13.10 12.19
C GLN A 149 22.25 -13.49 10.77
N ASP A 150 22.83 -12.85 9.77
CA ASP A 150 22.51 -13.01 8.36
C ASP A 150 23.77 -12.84 7.49
N ALA A 151 24.17 -13.94 6.83
CA ALA A 151 25.36 -14.04 5.99
C ALA A 151 26.63 -13.48 6.66
N GLY A 152 26.89 -13.86 7.92
CA GLY A 152 28.10 -13.48 8.66
C GLY A 152 28.08 -12.09 9.31
N SER A 153 26.98 -11.35 9.21
CA SER A 153 26.80 -10.02 9.81
C SER A 153 25.42 -9.87 10.43
N LEU A 154 25.21 -8.86 11.28
CA LEU A 154 23.87 -8.55 11.80
C LEU A 154 23.05 -7.75 10.78
N SER A 155 21.80 -8.16 10.61
CA SER A 155 20.74 -7.47 9.86
C SER A 155 19.57 -7.19 10.80
N CYS A 156 19.01 -5.97 10.79
CA CYS A 156 18.05 -5.55 11.82
C CYS A 156 16.70 -5.03 11.27
N GLY A 157 15.65 -5.29 12.05
CA GLY A 157 14.36 -4.60 11.99
C GLY A 157 13.51 -4.87 10.75
N TYR A 158 12.69 -3.89 10.38
CA TYR A 158 11.62 -4.07 9.37
C TYR A 158 12.13 -4.55 8.01
N TYR A 159 13.34 -4.11 7.63
CA TYR A 159 13.94 -4.33 6.33
C TYR A 159 15.29 -5.04 6.42
N MET A 160 15.60 -5.69 7.54
CA MET A 160 16.87 -6.43 7.73
C MET A 160 18.11 -5.59 7.34
N ILE A 161 18.11 -4.30 7.72
CA ILE A 161 19.13 -3.33 7.35
C ILE A 161 20.43 -3.68 8.06
N LYS A 162 21.54 -3.76 7.32
CA LYS A 162 22.91 -3.93 7.85
C LYS A 162 23.52 -2.58 8.27
N SER A 163 24.50 -2.61 9.17
CA SER A 163 25.18 -1.42 9.70
C SER A 163 25.72 -0.48 8.60
N LEU A 164 26.41 -1.03 7.60
CA LEU A 164 26.95 -0.23 6.47
C LEU A 164 25.84 0.34 5.57
N TYR A 165 24.71 -0.36 5.42
CA TYR A 165 23.56 0.16 4.68
C TYR A 165 23.01 1.41 5.36
N TYR A 166 22.95 1.41 6.70
CA TYR A 166 22.51 2.56 7.49
C TYR A 166 23.45 3.76 7.36
N THR A 167 24.77 3.54 7.37
CA THR A 167 25.74 4.60 7.06
C THR A 167 25.48 5.18 5.67
N ASP A 168 25.28 4.31 4.68
CA ASP A 168 25.08 4.74 3.30
C ASP A 168 23.80 5.51 3.05
N CYS A 169 22.74 5.24 3.82
CA CYS A 169 21.49 5.98 3.76
C CYS A 169 21.52 7.30 4.54
N GLY A 170 22.67 7.67 5.14
CA GLY A 170 22.90 8.94 5.82
C GLY A 170 22.58 8.93 7.31
N GLU A 171 22.53 7.76 7.95
CA GLU A 171 22.30 7.59 9.40
C GLU A 171 21.05 8.33 9.93
N PRO A 172 19.88 8.17 9.29
CA PRO A 172 18.68 8.92 9.68
C PRO A 172 18.32 8.68 11.15
N GLY A 173 17.90 9.75 11.82
CA GLY A 173 17.46 9.71 13.21
C GLY A 173 18.57 9.56 14.24
N LYS A 174 19.85 9.47 13.87
CA LYS A 174 20.98 9.46 14.82
C LYS A 174 21.09 10.79 15.55
N LYS A 175 21.17 10.74 16.87
CA LYS A 175 21.27 11.92 17.74
C LYS A 175 22.73 12.31 18.00
N SER A 176 22.97 13.58 18.35
CA SER A 176 24.30 14.02 18.78
C SER A 176 24.74 13.23 20.03
N GLY A 177 25.97 12.72 20.01
CA GLY A 177 26.52 11.87 21.09
C GLY A 177 26.02 10.41 21.10
N GLU A 178 25.07 10.03 20.24
CA GLU A 178 24.62 8.64 20.12
C GLU A 178 25.59 7.81 19.28
N SER A 179 25.90 6.59 19.74
CA SER A 179 26.73 5.67 18.97
C SER A 179 26.04 5.24 17.68
N HIS A 180 26.84 4.90 16.67
CA HIS A 180 26.34 4.39 15.39
C HIS A 180 25.43 3.17 15.57
N ASP A 181 25.90 2.18 16.33
CA ASP A 181 25.20 0.91 16.51
C ASP A 181 23.83 1.09 17.19
N THR A 182 23.76 1.93 18.22
CA THR A 182 22.49 2.26 18.89
C THR A 182 21.52 2.96 17.94
N ALA A 183 21.99 3.96 17.19
CA ALA A 183 21.16 4.69 16.24
C ALA A 183 20.66 3.80 15.10
N TRP A 184 21.53 2.95 14.55
CA TRP A 184 21.20 1.99 13.50
C TRP A 184 20.12 1.01 13.95
N LYS A 185 20.31 0.34 15.08
CA LYS A 185 19.35 -0.66 15.60
C LYS A 185 17.99 -0.03 15.88
N ARG A 186 17.99 1.13 16.55
CA ARG A 186 16.77 1.90 16.82
C ARG A 186 16.06 2.35 15.54
N CYS A 187 16.80 2.83 14.55
CA CYS A 187 16.22 3.23 13.28
C CYS A 187 15.67 2.02 12.50
N ALA A 188 16.38 0.89 12.52
CA ALA A 188 15.97 -0.32 11.82
C ALA A 188 14.64 -0.89 12.37
N ASP A 189 14.42 -0.83 13.69
CA ASP A 189 13.18 -1.23 14.36
C ASP A 189 12.10 -0.13 14.39
N ASP A 190 12.35 1.06 13.83
CA ASP A 190 11.34 2.09 13.59
C ASP A 190 10.90 2.07 12.12
N TYR A 191 9.60 1.89 11.88
CA TYR A 191 9.10 1.71 10.50
C TYR A 191 9.38 2.93 9.63
N ASN A 192 9.21 4.15 10.15
CA ASN A 192 9.37 5.37 9.37
C ASN A 192 10.84 5.66 9.08
N CYS A 193 11.71 5.51 10.08
CA CYS A 193 13.14 5.71 9.96
C CYS A 193 13.77 4.69 8.99
N SER A 194 13.45 3.41 9.15
CA SER A 194 13.95 2.35 8.27
C SER A 194 13.43 2.48 6.84
N SER A 195 12.16 2.86 6.65
CA SER A 195 11.59 3.16 5.33
C SER A 195 12.32 4.32 4.64
N GLY A 196 12.56 5.41 5.37
CA GLY A 196 13.33 6.56 4.89
C GLY A 196 14.77 6.18 4.54
N CYS A 197 15.42 5.32 5.35
CA CYS A 197 16.74 4.80 5.07
C CYS A 197 16.79 4.01 3.75
N VAL A 198 15.84 3.09 3.51
CA VAL A 198 15.79 2.34 2.24
C VAL A 198 15.62 3.27 1.05
N GLN A 199 14.72 4.25 1.14
CA GLN A 199 14.51 5.24 0.08
C GLN A 199 15.77 6.09 -0.19
N ALA A 200 16.45 6.56 0.84
CA ALA A 200 17.69 7.34 0.71
C ALA A 200 18.82 6.51 0.09
N TYR A 201 18.96 5.24 0.50
CA TYR A 201 19.92 4.31 -0.07
C TYR A 201 19.68 4.06 -1.56
N VAL A 202 18.43 3.79 -1.95
CA VAL A 202 18.05 3.61 -3.36
C VAL A 202 18.28 4.89 -4.15
N LYS A 203 17.94 6.07 -3.59
CA LYS A 203 18.22 7.36 -4.24
C LYS A 203 19.71 7.56 -4.49
N LYS A 204 20.58 7.16 -3.55
CA LYS A 204 22.04 7.23 -3.68
C LYS A 204 22.56 6.33 -4.81
N TYR A 205 22.01 5.12 -4.96
CA TYR A 205 22.56 4.11 -5.86
C TYR A 205 21.75 3.83 -7.14
N LYS A 206 20.59 4.48 -7.35
CA LYS A 206 19.72 4.25 -8.53
C LYS A 206 20.45 4.36 -9.87
N ASN A 207 21.46 5.23 -9.97
CA ASN A 207 22.24 5.41 -11.21
C ASN A 207 23.07 4.17 -11.57
N LYS A 208 23.36 3.28 -10.61
CA LYS A 208 23.99 1.97 -10.83
C LYS A 208 22.99 0.88 -11.22
N CYS A 209 21.72 1.23 -11.37
CA CYS A 209 20.65 0.34 -11.81
C CYS A 209 19.85 0.94 -12.99
N PRO A 210 20.51 1.29 -14.10
CA PRO A 210 19.82 1.87 -15.25
C PRO A 210 18.87 0.87 -15.90
N ASN A 211 17.88 1.37 -16.65
CA ASN A 211 16.97 0.59 -17.50
C ASN A 211 16.08 -0.42 -16.75
N LYS A 212 15.91 -0.28 -15.43
CA LYS A 212 14.99 -1.10 -14.62
C LYS A 212 13.82 -0.27 -14.10
N GLY A 213 12.68 -0.92 -13.87
CA GLY A 213 11.54 -0.29 -13.20
C GLY A 213 11.88 0.10 -11.75
N THR A 214 11.23 1.13 -11.21
CA THR A 214 11.55 1.68 -9.88
C THR A 214 11.54 0.62 -8.76
N CYS A 215 10.60 -0.31 -8.80
CA CYS A 215 10.55 -1.39 -7.81
C CYS A 215 11.67 -2.42 -8.00
N GLU A 216 11.96 -2.83 -9.23
CA GLU A 216 13.10 -3.72 -9.49
C GLU A 216 14.42 -3.08 -9.02
N GLN A 217 14.61 -1.78 -9.28
CA GLN A 217 15.76 -1.04 -8.76
C GLN A 217 15.82 -1.13 -7.22
N MET A 218 14.72 -0.79 -6.55
CA MET A 218 14.64 -0.81 -5.08
C MET A 218 14.92 -2.21 -4.52
N SER A 219 14.28 -3.25 -5.04
CA SER A 219 14.47 -4.63 -4.54
C SER A 219 15.89 -5.12 -4.74
N ARG A 220 16.46 -4.90 -5.93
CA ARG A 220 17.79 -5.42 -6.25
C ARG A 220 18.90 -4.64 -5.55
N LEU A 221 18.76 -3.33 -5.40
CA LEU A 221 19.68 -2.51 -4.61
C LEU A 221 19.57 -2.80 -3.10
N HIS A 222 18.36 -3.07 -2.60
CA HIS A 222 18.16 -3.43 -1.21
C HIS A 222 18.85 -4.76 -0.87
N ASN A 223 18.60 -5.79 -1.67
CA ASN A 223 19.15 -7.13 -1.43
C ASN A 223 20.64 -7.27 -1.78
N GLY A 224 21.10 -6.63 -2.85
CA GLY A 224 22.46 -6.80 -3.38
C GLY A 224 23.41 -5.63 -3.18
N GLY A 225 22.98 -4.57 -2.48
CA GLY A 225 23.77 -3.36 -2.28
C GLY A 225 23.98 -2.55 -3.56
N PRO A 226 25.04 -1.72 -3.65
CA PRO A 226 25.18 -0.71 -4.71
C PRO A 226 25.27 -1.27 -6.13
N ASN A 227 25.71 -2.52 -6.27
CA ASN A 227 25.85 -3.22 -7.55
C ASN A 227 24.78 -4.31 -7.73
N GLY A 228 23.74 -4.32 -6.90
CA GLY A 228 22.73 -5.39 -6.88
C GLY A 228 22.05 -5.62 -8.23
N CYS A 229 21.89 -4.58 -9.05
CA CYS A 229 21.27 -4.70 -10.37
C CYS A 229 22.14 -5.35 -11.45
N SER A 230 23.45 -5.40 -11.24
CA SER A 230 24.37 -6.14 -12.12
C SER A 230 24.61 -7.57 -11.62
N ASN A 231 24.20 -7.88 -10.40
CA ASN A 231 24.35 -9.21 -9.81
C ASN A 231 23.12 -10.09 -10.13
N SER A 232 23.33 -11.20 -10.83
CA SER A 232 22.26 -12.16 -11.16
C SER A 232 21.61 -12.78 -9.92
N ASN A 233 22.31 -12.87 -8.80
CA ASN A 233 21.78 -13.47 -7.56
C ASN A 233 20.60 -12.69 -6.97
N THR A 234 20.44 -11.41 -7.31
CA THR A 234 19.30 -10.58 -6.85
C THR A 234 18.06 -10.73 -7.72
N VAL A 235 18.14 -11.44 -8.85
CA VAL A 235 16.99 -11.67 -9.75
C VAL A 235 15.95 -12.57 -9.08
N SER A 236 16.38 -13.62 -8.37
CA SER A 236 15.47 -14.48 -7.60
C SER A 236 14.77 -13.70 -6.49
N TYR A 237 15.50 -12.82 -5.80
CA TYR A 237 14.95 -11.92 -4.81
C TYR A 237 13.86 -11.02 -5.42
N TRP A 238 14.18 -10.31 -6.51
CA TRP A 238 13.23 -9.47 -7.23
C TRP A 238 11.97 -10.24 -7.67
N ASN A 239 12.14 -11.44 -8.23
CA ASN A 239 11.02 -12.28 -8.63
C ASN A 239 10.10 -12.68 -7.47
N SER A 240 10.59 -12.65 -6.22
CA SER A 240 9.77 -12.89 -5.03
C SER A 240 9.06 -11.64 -4.49
N ILE A 241 9.36 -10.45 -5.04
CA ILE A 241 8.77 -9.16 -4.64
C ILE A 241 7.60 -8.74 -5.56
N LYS A 242 7.68 -9.09 -6.85
CA LYS A 242 6.72 -8.67 -7.89
C LYS A 242 5.42 -9.48 -7.92
#